data_AF-A0A228HLP9-F1
#
_entry.id   AF-A0A228HLP9-F1
#
_cell.length_a   1.000
_cell.length_b   1.000
_cell.length_c   1.000
_cell.angle_alpha   90.00
_cell.angle_beta   90.00
_cell.angle_gamma   90.00
#
_symmetry.space_group_name_H-M   'P 1'
#
loop_
_entity.id
_entity.type
_entity.pdbx_description
1 polymer ?
#
loop_
_entity_poly.entity_id
_entity_poly.type
_entity_poly.pdbx_seq_one_letter_code
_entity_poly.pdbx_strand_id
1 'polypeptide(L)'
;MTLDDLDLPAASIPVSLRGRLEVEMTDNSYPQVGITHDGVFITEPYFDVGMADSAVPSDYGLTAEEADFIVETNQRLASRPQS
;
A
#
# COMPACT_ATOMS: atom_id res chain seq x y z
N MET A 1 -10.07 8.18 -6.76
CA MET A 1 -8.63 8.51 -6.85
C MET A 1 -7.95 7.29 -7.40
N THR A 2 -7.08 7.45 -8.39
CA THR A 2 -6.31 6.36 -9.01
C THR A 2 -4.83 6.48 -8.62
N LEU A 3 -4.02 5.47 -8.92
CA LEU A 3 -2.57 5.56 -8.72
C LEU A 3 -1.94 6.72 -9.52
N ASP A 4 -2.50 7.04 -10.68
CA ASP A 4 -2.03 8.14 -11.52
C ASP A 4 -2.26 9.52 -10.85
N ASP A 5 -3.28 9.63 -9.99
CA ASP A 5 -3.56 10.85 -9.23
C ASP A 5 -2.57 11.09 -8.09
N LEU A 6 -1.80 10.08 -7.67
CA LEU A 6 -0.89 10.17 -6.53
C LEU A 6 0.48 10.76 -6.89
N ASP A 7 0.73 11.04 -8.18
CA ASP A 7 2.02 11.50 -8.72
C ASP A 7 3.17 10.62 -8.22
N LEU A 8 2.94 9.31 -8.20
CA LEU A 8 3.96 8.33 -7.87
C LEU A 8 4.86 8.18 -9.10
N PRO A 9 6.19 8.10 -8.93
CA PRO A 9 7.06 7.83 -10.05
C PRO A 9 6.70 6.45 -10.63
N ALA A 10 6.04 6.45 -11.79
CA ALA A 10 5.54 5.22 -12.44
C ALA A 10 6.68 4.23 -12.78
N ALA A 11 7.91 4.73 -12.89
CA ALA A 11 9.14 3.94 -13.04
C ALA A 11 9.54 3.17 -11.76
N SER A 12 8.95 3.49 -10.61
CA SER A 12 9.26 2.88 -9.31
C SER A 12 8.24 1.85 -8.85
N ILE A 13 7.12 1.66 -9.56
CA ILE A 13 6.13 0.65 -9.21
C ILE A 13 6.63 -0.72 -9.70
N PRO A 14 6.84 -1.71 -8.81
CA PRO A 14 7.19 -3.08 -9.19
C PRO A 14 6.22 -3.64 -10.24
N VAL A 15 6.75 -4.28 -11.29
CA VAL A 15 5.93 -4.73 -12.43
C VAL A 15 4.82 -5.69 -12.00
N SER A 16 5.11 -6.57 -11.03
CA SER A 16 4.17 -7.53 -10.47
C SER A 16 3.06 -6.88 -9.62
N LEU A 17 3.24 -5.64 -9.16
CA LEU A 17 2.19 -4.85 -8.50
C LEU A 17 1.31 -4.06 -9.47
N ARG A 18 1.74 -3.89 -10.73
CA ARG A 18 0.94 -3.17 -11.73
C ARG A 18 -0.37 -3.93 -11.99
N GLY A 19 -1.49 -3.25 -11.79
CA GLY A 19 -2.82 -3.85 -11.89
C GLY A 19 -3.30 -4.60 -10.66
N ARG A 20 -2.47 -4.72 -9.60
CA ARG A 20 -2.87 -5.22 -8.27
C ARG A 20 -2.98 -4.09 -7.24
N LEU A 21 -2.21 -3.02 -7.42
CA LEU A 21 -2.27 -1.85 -6.55
C LEU A 21 -3.61 -1.13 -6.71
N GLU A 22 -4.22 -0.83 -5.58
CA GLU A 22 -5.44 -0.06 -5.44
C GLU A 22 -5.17 1.14 -4.54
N VAL A 23 -5.98 2.19 -4.70
CA VAL A 23 -5.92 3.41 -3.89
C VAL A 23 -7.25 3.57 -3.18
N GLU A 24 -7.23 3.64 -1.86
CA GLU A 24 -8.42 3.90 -1.05
C GLU A 24 -8.24 5.10 -0.12
N MET A 25 -9.33 5.83 0.09
CA MET A 25 -9.43 6.78 1.19
C MET A 25 -9.78 5.99 2.44
N THR A 26 -8.78 5.76 3.28
CA THR A 26 -8.99 5.13 4.59
C THR A 26 -9.33 6.18 5.64
N ASP A 27 -9.79 5.73 6.81
CA ASP A 27 -10.14 6.60 7.94
C ASP A 27 -8.98 7.49 8.43
N ASN A 28 -7.76 7.19 7.97
CA ASN A 28 -6.54 7.94 8.28
C ASN A 28 -6.48 9.35 7.67
N SER A 29 -7.54 9.82 7.01
CA SER A 29 -7.68 11.18 6.43
C SER A 29 -6.72 11.49 5.27
N TYR A 30 -5.96 10.51 4.78
CA TYR A 30 -5.12 10.60 3.59
C TYR A 30 -5.30 9.34 2.73
N PRO A 31 -5.10 9.42 1.39
CA PRO A 31 -5.19 8.25 0.54
C PRO A 31 -4.07 7.26 0.85
N GLN A 32 -4.39 5.97 0.87
CA GLN A 32 -3.43 4.89 1.02
C GLN A 32 -3.41 4.02 -0.24
N VAL A 33 -2.22 3.51 -0.56
CA VAL A 33 -2.02 2.47 -1.56
C VAL A 33 -1.94 1.11 -0.87
N GLY A 34 -2.45 0.09 -1.53
CA GLY A 34 -2.44 -1.26 -1.00
C GLY A 34 -2.83 -2.29 -2.05
N ILE A 35 -3.00 -3.53 -1.60
CA ILE A 35 -3.57 -4.60 -2.41
C ILE A 35 -4.79 -5.19 -1.70
N THR A 36 -5.75 -5.69 -2.47
CA THR A 36 -6.82 -6.52 -1.92
C THR A 36 -6.37 -7.98 -1.89
N HIS A 37 -6.38 -8.57 -0.69
CA HIS A 37 -6.09 -9.99 -0.46
C HIS A 37 -7.21 -10.60 0.38
N ASP A 38 -7.86 -11.65 -0.14
CA ASP A 38 -9.01 -12.32 0.50
C ASP A 38 -10.12 -11.36 0.98
N GLY A 39 -10.35 -10.28 0.23
CA GLY A 39 -11.37 -9.27 0.53
C GLY A 39 -10.95 -8.24 1.59
N VAL A 40 -9.71 -8.28 2.05
CA VAL A 40 -9.13 -7.29 2.97
C VAL A 40 -8.16 -6.39 2.21
N PHE A 41 -8.29 -5.07 2.40
CA PHE A 41 -7.38 -4.09 1.82
C PHE A 41 -6.13 -3.94 2.70
N ILE A 42 -5.00 -4.44 2.20
CA ILE A 42 -3.72 -4.50 2.92
C ILE A 42 -2.87 -3.27 2.55
N THR A 43 -2.70 -2.37 3.51
CA THR A 43 -1.87 -1.15 3.38
C THR A 43 -0.58 -1.21 4.20
N GLU A 44 -0.47 -2.16 5.14
CA GLU A 44 0.71 -2.43 5.96
C GLU A 44 1.06 -3.93 5.91
N PRO A 45 1.78 -4.40 4.88
CA PRO A 45 2.02 -5.83 4.65
C PRO A 45 2.88 -6.54 5.71
N TYR A 46 3.49 -5.78 6.62
CA TYR A 46 4.29 -6.31 7.74
C TYR A 46 3.52 -6.30 9.07
N PHE A 47 2.27 -5.84 9.08
CA PHE A 47 1.47 -5.73 10.29
C PHE A 47 0.05 -6.24 10.04
N ASP A 48 -0.36 -7.25 10.81
CA ASP A 48 -1.74 -7.73 10.78
C ASP A 48 -2.60 -6.82 11.67
N VAL A 49 -3.38 -5.94 11.03
CA VAL A 49 -4.29 -5.01 11.72
C VAL A 49 -5.37 -5.75 12.53
N GLY A 50 -5.70 -7.00 12.17
CA GLY A 50 -6.67 -7.83 12.87
C GLY A 50 -6.12 -8.53 14.12
N MET A 51 -4.82 -8.80 14.17
CA MET A 51 -4.18 -9.51 15.29
C MET A 51 -3.18 -8.67 16.11
N ALA A 52 -2.88 -7.45 15.66
CA ALA A 52 -1.83 -6.59 16.21
C ALA A 52 -0.46 -7.28 16.30
N ASP A 53 -0.17 -8.16 15.34
CA ASP A 53 1.05 -8.95 15.26
C ASP A 53 1.80 -8.65 13.95
N SER A 54 3.07 -9.04 13.89
CA SER A 54 3.85 -8.98 12.65
C SER A 54 3.27 -9.94 11.60
N ALA A 55 3.13 -9.47 10.37
CA ALA A 55 2.74 -10.28 9.22
C ALA A 55 3.94 -10.54 8.32
N VAL A 56 3.90 -11.65 7.57
CA VAL A 56 4.88 -11.95 6.53
C VAL A 56 4.28 -11.55 5.19
N PRO A 57 4.89 -10.64 4.40
CA PRO A 57 4.28 -10.19 3.15
C PRO A 57 3.97 -11.29 2.12
N SER A 58 4.72 -12.40 2.16
CA SER A 58 4.46 -13.56 1.30
C SER A 58 3.09 -14.19 1.53
N ASP A 59 2.53 -14.04 2.74
CA ASP A 59 1.18 -14.51 3.06
C ASP A 59 0.13 -13.78 2.21
N TYR A 60 0.43 -12.55 1.79
CA TYR A 60 -0.40 -11.75 0.89
C TYR A 60 -0.02 -11.87 -0.59
N GLY A 61 0.93 -12.76 -0.92
CA GLY A 61 1.48 -12.89 -2.27
C GLY A 61 2.31 -11.68 -2.69
N LEU A 62 3.06 -11.10 -1.76
CA LEU A 62 4.01 -10.02 -1.98
C LEU A 62 5.45 -10.49 -1.73
N THR A 63 6.37 -9.96 -2.51
CA THR A 63 7.80 -9.98 -2.19
C THR A 63 8.13 -8.87 -1.18
N ALA A 64 9.31 -8.95 -0.57
CA ALA A 64 9.79 -7.90 0.35
C ALA A 64 9.87 -6.53 -0.35
N GLU A 65 10.38 -6.48 -1.58
CA GLU A 65 10.48 -5.24 -2.37
C GLU A 65 9.10 -4.60 -2.62
N GLU A 66 8.09 -5.41 -2.90
CA GLU A 66 6.72 -4.93 -3.09
C GLU A 66 6.09 -4.42 -1.81
N ALA A 67 6.33 -5.12 -0.70
CA ALA A 67 5.86 -4.71 0.62
C ALA A 67 6.51 -3.39 1.06
N ASP A 68 7.82 -3.27 0.86
CA ASP A 68 8.59 -2.06 1.15
C ASP A 68 8.07 -0.88 0.32
N PHE A 69 7.79 -1.11 -0.97
CA PHE A 69 7.19 -0.09 -1.83
C PHE A 69 5.85 0.43 -1.28
N ILE A 70 4.94 -0.46 -0.85
CA ILE A 70 3.64 -0.09 -0.29
C ILE A 70 3.83 0.75 0.99
N VAL A 71 4.67 0.29 1.92
CA VAL A 71 4.93 0.97 3.19
C VAL A 71 5.55 2.35 2.96
N GLU A 72 6.62 2.44 2.18
CA GLU A 72 7.27 3.72 1.89
C GLU A 72 6.32 4.70 1.21
N THR A 73 5.48 4.21 0.30
CA THR A 73 4.51 5.05 -0.39
C THR A 73 3.49 5.61 0.59
N ASN A 74 2.91 4.77 1.46
CA ASN A 74 1.95 5.20 2.47
C ASN A 74 2.54 6.18 3.48
N GLN A 75 3.80 5.97 3.90
CA GLN A 75 4.51 6.92 4.77
C GLN A 75 4.69 8.29 4.09
N ARG A 76 5.06 8.30 2.79
CA ARG A 76 5.17 9.55 2.03
C ARG A 76 3.82 10.25 1.94
N LEU A 77 2.73 9.52 1.64
CA LEU A 77 1.38 10.07 1.55
C LEU A 77 0.91 10.65 2.90
N ALA A 78 1.17 9.96 4.01
CA ALA A 78 0.87 10.44 5.36
C ALA A 78 1.61 11.73 5.71
N SER A 79 2.84 11.89 5.19
CA SER A 79 3.67 13.08 5.43
C SER A 79 3.36 14.27 4.53
N ARG A 80 2.51 14.11 3.51
CA ARG A 80 2.17 15.22 2.60
C ARG A 80 1.32 16.26 3.36
N PRO A 81 1.67 17.56 3.28
CA PRO A 81 0.86 18.60 3.88
C PRO A 81 -0.52 18.63 3.20
N GLN A 82 -1.57 18.43 3.99
CA GLN A 82 -2.94 18.60 3.54
C GLN A 82 -3.15 20.09 3.27
N SER A 83 -3.28 20.47 2.00
CA SER A 83 -3.55 21.84 1.57
C SER A 83 -5.02 22.20 1.70
#